data_AF-A0A8B8E4W3-F1
#
_entry.id   AF-A0A8B8E4W3-F1
#
_cell.length_a   1.000
_cell.length_b   1.000
_cell.length_c   1.000
_cell.angle_alpha   90.00
_cell.angle_beta   90.00
_cell.angle_gamma   90.00
#
_symmetry.space_group_name_H-M   'P 1'
#
loop_
_entity.id
_entity.type
_entity.pdbx_description
1 polymer ?
#
loop_
_entity_poly.entity_id
_entity_poly.type
_entity_poly.pdbx_seq_one_letter_code
_entity_poly.pdbx_strand_id
1 'polypeptide(L)'
;MTSLTGKMSSTIRRLSRAEAADIRSNIPTAVFWSDIEVADWIEQSGFPQYKQCFLANFVTGRRLIAVDASSLPEMGVQHFEHIKQITELIRNLLGMPKSPQCREVRMSDPRIAYLELKRKTGKEIDSITYNSFLFEHRHLFPVRRKSGSM
;
A
#
# COMPACT_ATOMS: atom_id res chain seq x y z
N MET A 1 -4.35 -9.48 19.92
CA MET A 1 -5.09 -8.21 20.08
C MET A 1 -4.11 -7.07 19.87
N THR A 2 -3.97 -6.57 18.64
CA THR A 2 -3.19 -5.35 18.34
C THR A 2 -3.80 -4.69 17.12
N SER A 3 -4.95 -4.03 17.32
CA SER A 3 -5.39 -2.96 16.41
C SER A 3 -4.60 -1.70 16.77
N LEU A 4 -3.44 -1.53 16.14
CA LEU A 4 -2.77 -0.24 16.05
C LEU A 4 -3.10 0.36 14.69
N THR A 5 -4.37 0.68 14.47
CA THR A 5 -4.74 1.69 13.49
C THR A 5 -4.48 3.05 14.14
N GLY A 6 -3.20 3.42 14.22
CA GLY A 6 -2.78 4.74 14.63
C GLY A 6 -3.48 5.78 13.76
N LYS A 7 -4.39 6.54 14.37
CA LYS A 7 -4.98 7.72 13.75
C LYS A 7 -3.84 8.70 13.49
N MET A 8 -3.32 8.70 12.26
CA MET A 8 -2.35 9.69 11.83
C MET A 8 -2.99 11.07 11.96
N SER A 9 -2.23 12.00 12.55
CA SER A 9 -2.59 13.42 12.70
C SER A 9 -3.03 13.97 11.35
N SER A 10 -4.34 14.14 11.17
CA SER A 10 -4.90 14.70 9.95
C SER A 10 -4.68 16.20 9.95
N THR A 11 -3.56 16.64 9.38
CA THR A 11 -3.56 17.90 8.65
C THR A 11 -4.83 17.90 7.79
N ILE A 12 -5.67 18.94 7.90
CA ILE A 12 -6.97 19.02 7.23
C ILE A 12 -6.73 19.15 5.71
N ARG A 13 -6.38 18.03 5.08
CA ARG A 13 -6.18 17.92 3.64
C ARG A 13 -7.52 17.55 3.03
N ARG A 14 -7.98 18.35 2.08
CA ARG A 14 -9.17 18.01 1.30
C ARG A 14 -8.88 16.76 0.49
N LEU A 15 -9.56 15.67 0.82
CA LEU A 15 -9.48 14.43 0.05
C LEU A 15 -10.08 14.62 -1.34
N SER A 16 -9.43 14.04 -2.35
CA SER A 16 -10.03 14.00 -3.69
C SER A 16 -11.26 13.09 -3.69
N ARG A 17 -12.15 13.25 -4.69
CA ARG A 17 -13.32 12.36 -4.84
C ARG A 17 -12.91 10.89 -4.99
N ALA A 18 -11.82 10.64 -5.72
CA ALA A 18 -11.31 9.28 -5.94
C ALA A 18 -10.73 8.70 -4.65
N GLU A 19 -9.94 9.47 -3.91
CA GLU A 19 -9.40 9.06 -2.61
C GLU A 19 -10.51 8.73 -1.62
N ALA A 20 -11.53 9.58 -1.50
CA ALA A 20 -12.67 9.33 -0.62
C ALA A 20 -13.46 8.08 -1.03
N ALA A 21 -13.55 7.78 -2.33
CA ALA A 21 -14.17 6.54 -2.81
C ALA A 21 -13.34 5.30 -2.46
N ASP A 22 -12.03 5.36 -2.64
CA ASP A 22 -11.11 4.27 -2.33
C ASP A 22 -11.07 3.95 -0.83
N ILE A 23 -11.08 4.99 0.02
CA ILE A 23 -11.16 4.82 1.47
C ILE A 23 -12.47 4.10 1.86
N ARG A 24 -13.60 4.46 1.24
CA ARG A 24 -14.88 3.75 1.46
C ARG A 24 -14.83 2.30 0.98
N SER A 25 -14.02 2.00 -0.04
CA SER A 25 -13.75 0.64 -0.51
C SER A 25 -12.64 -0.08 0.25
N ASN A 26 -12.25 0.42 1.43
CA ASN A 26 -11.25 -0.16 2.33
C ASN A 26 -9.84 -0.28 1.71
N ILE A 27 -9.52 0.58 0.72
CA ILE A 27 -8.14 0.74 0.24
C ILE A 27 -7.32 1.45 1.33
N PRO A 28 -6.08 1.03 1.62
CA PRO A 28 -5.27 1.64 2.66
C PRO A 28 -5.08 3.13 2.40
N THR A 29 -5.32 3.97 3.41
CA THR A 29 -5.06 5.41 3.33
C THR A 29 -3.60 5.71 3.03
N ALA A 30 -2.70 4.81 3.42
CA ALA A 30 -1.27 4.87 3.16
C ALA A 30 -0.91 5.04 1.68
N VAL A 31 -1.76 4.61 0.74
CA VAL A 31 -1.54 4.81 -0.70
C VAL A 31 -1.48 6.30 -1.08
N PHE A 32 -2.12 7.17 -0.28
CA PHE A 32 -2.25 8.60 -0.54
C PHE A 32 -1.30 9.47 0.26
N TRP A 33 -0.45 8.85 1.09
CA TRP A 33 0.52 9.57 1.91
C TRP A 33 1.59 10.24 1.05
N SER A 34 1.94 11.46 1.46
CA SER A 34 3.17 12.14 1.08
C SER A 34 4.40 11.39 1.59
N ASP A 35 5.57 11.78 1.09
CA ASP A 35 6.87 11.31 1.59
C ASP A 35 7.09 11.69 3.08
N ILE A 36 6.62 12.86 3.50
CA ILE A 36 6.66 13.30 4.91
C ILE A 36 5.85 12.35 5.80
N GLU A 37 4.60 12.07 5.42
CA GLU A 37 3.72 11.16 6.16
C GLU A 37 4.30 9.74 6.24
N VAL A 38 4.94 9.25 5.17
CA VAL A 38 5.63 7.94 5.20
C VAL A 38 6.82 7.96 6.14
N ALA A 39 7.63 9.01 6.11
CA ALA A 39 8.81 9.13 6.96
C ALA A 39 8.44 9.22 8.45
N ASP A 40 7.40 10.00 8.77
CA ASP A 40 6.83 10.08 10.12
C ASP A 40 6.29 8.72 10.57
N TRP A 41 5.63 7.97 9.67
CA TRP A 41 5.16 6.61 9.96
C TRP A 41 6.32 5.65 10.26
N ILE A 42 7.43 5.72 9.53
CA ILE A 42 8.63 4.90 9.79
C ILE A 42 9.22 5.19 11.17
N GLU A 43 9.34 6.47 11.54
CA GLU A 43 9.78 6.88 12.86
C GLU A 43 8.87 6.33 13.97
N GLN A 44 7.55 6.52 13.82
CA GLN A 44 6.55 6.05 14.77
C GLN A 44 6.46 4.51 14.86
N SER A 45 6.89 3.82 13.80
CA SER A 45 6.95 2.36 13.76
C SER A 45 8.18 1.77 14.45
N GLY A 46 9.01 2.61 15.09
CA GLY A 46 10.19 2.18 15.85
C GLY A 46 11.51 2.28 15.09
N PHE A 47 11.53 2.99 13.95
CA PHE A 47 12.71 3.14 13.11
C PHE A 47 13.09 4.62 12.84
N PRO A 48 13.21 5.48 13.89
CA PRO A 48 13.55 6.89 13.73
C PRO A 48 14.83 7.13 12.92
N GLN A 49 15.83 6.25 13.06
CA GLN A 49 17.10 6.32 12.33
C GLN A 49 16.95 6.22 10.80
N TYR A 50 15.83 5.69 10.30
CA TYR A 50 15.56 5.57 8.87
C TYR A 50 14.61 6.66 8.34
N LYS A 51 14.11 7.56 9.18
CA LYS A 51 13.24 8.67 8.75
C LYS A 51 13.86 9.46 7.59
N GLN A 52 15.12 9.87 7.74
CA GLN A 52 15.82 10.63 6.72
C GLN A 52 16.08 9.81 5.44
N CYS A 53 16.28 8.50 5.55
CA CYS A 53 16.42 7.61 4.40
C CYS A 53 15.16 7.63 3.53
N PHE A 54 13.97 7.57 4.15
CA PHE A 54 12.71 7.60 3.40
C PHE A 54 12.42 8.98 2.79
N LEU A 55 12.74 10.08 3.50
CA LEU A 55 12.60 11.44 2.98
C LEU A 55 13.55 11.70 1.81
N ALA A 56 14.84 11.42 1.96
CA ALA A 56 15.85 11.69 0.93
C ALA A 56 15.60 10.90 -0.36
N ASN A 57 14.96 9.74 -0.25
CA ASN A 57 14.56 8.92 -1.39
C ASN A 57 13.17 9.24 -1.94
N PHE A 58 12.47 10.26 -1.39
CA PHE A 58 11.12 10.68 -1.78
C PHE A 58 10.12 9.52 -1.80
N VAL A 59 10.13 8.70 -0.74
CA VAL A 59 9.27 7.50 -0.67
C VAL A 59 7.87 7.91 -0.25
N THR A 60 6.99 8.10 -1.24
CA THR A 60 5.56 8.35 -1.01
C THR A 60 4.79 7.06 -0.73
N GLY A 61 3.54 7.20 -0.31
CA GLY A 61 2.61 6.09 -0.12
C GLY A 61 2.46 5.16 -1.33
N ARG A 62 2.51 5.73 -2.53
CA ARG A 62 2.50 4.95 -3.79
C ARG A 62 3.80 4.19 -4.01
N ARG A 63 4.94 4.78 -3.63
CA ARG A 63 6.25 4.12 -3.73
C ARG A 63 6.38 2.98 -2.72
N LEU A 64 5.75 3.06 -1.55
CA LEU A 64 5.71 1.95 -0.58
C LEU A 64 5.20 0.63 -1.18
N ILE A 65 4.29 0.69 -2.17
CA ILE A 65 3.77 -0.50 -2.87
C ILE A 65 4.89 -1.25 -3.60
N ALA A 66 5.91 -0.52 -4.06
CA ALA A 66 7.08 -1.08 -4.75
C ALA A 66 8.20 -1.52 -3.80
N VAL A 67 8.19 -1.08 -2.53
CA VAL A 67 9.28 -1.33 -1.59
C VAL A 67 9.25 -2.79 -1.14
N ASP A 68 10.36 -3.46 -1.36
CA ASP A 68 10.63 -4.83 -0.91
C ASP A 68 12.00 -4.94 -0.22
N ALA A 69 12.33 -6.15 0.23
CA ALA A 69 13.57 -6.39 0.96
C ALA A 69 14.85 -6.07 0.15
N SER A 70 14.78 -6.13 -1.19
CA SER A 70 15.90 -5.77 -2.08
C SER A 70 16.07 -4.27 -2.27
N SER A 71 14.98 -3.50 -2.25
CA SER A 71 15.03 -2.04 -2.42
C SER A 71 15.54 -1.30 -1.17
N LEU A 72 15.37 -1.88 0.03
CA LEU A 72 15.69 -1.23 1.30
C LEU A 72 17.20 -0.93 1.50
N PRO A 73 18.14 -1.83 1.17
CA PRO A 73 19.58 -1.54 1.19
C PRO A 73 19.98 -0.34 0.32
N GLU A 74 19.41 -0.21 -0.87
CA GLU A 74 19.69 0.88 -1.81
C GLU A 74 19.23 2.24 -1.23
N MET A 75 18.21 2.23 -0.37
CA MET A 75 17.71 3.42 0.33
C MET A 75 18.51 3.75 1.61
N GLY A 76 19.47 2.93 2.01
CA GLY A 76 20.27 3.11 3.23
C GLY A 76 19.83 2.26 4.44
N VAL A 77 18.83 1.38 4.28
CA VAL A 77 18.43 0.42 5.32
C VAL A 77 19.21 -0.88 5.13
N GLN A 78 20.43 -0.94 5.68
CA GLN A 78 21.36 -2.04 5.45
C GLN A 78 21.31 -3.16 6.52
N HIS A 79 20.68 -2.90 7.67
CA HIS A 79 20.62 -3.87 8.76
C HIS A 79 19.57 -4.95 8.46
N PHE A 80 20.01 -6.20 8.29
CA PHE A 80 19.17 -7.32 7.85
C PHE A 80 17.88 -7.50 8.67
N GLU A 81 17.96 -7.43 10.00
CA GLU A 81 16.75 -7.63 10.83
C GLU A 81 15.76 -6.47 10.70
N HIS A 82 16.25 -5.25 10.47
CA HIS A 82 15.38 -4.10 10.22
C HIS A 82 14.72 -4.21 8.85
N ILE A 83 15.43 -4.69 7.83
CA ILE A 83 14.86 -4.98 6.51
C ILE A 83 13.67 -5.92 6.64
N LYS A 84 13.81 -7.02 7.39
CA LYS A 84 12.72 -7.98 7.62
C LYS A 84 11.51 -7.33 8.29
N GLN A 85 11.74 -6.61 9.39
CA GLN A 85 10.69 -5.96 10.17
C GLN A 85 9.97 -4.86 9.38
N ILE A 86 10.71 -3.99 8.71
CA ILE A 86 10.14 -2.91 7.88
C ILE A 86 9.34 -3.50 6.71
N THR A 87 9.85 -4.52 6.04
CA THR A 87 9.10 -5.15 4.94
C THR A 87 7.81 -5.79 5.45
N GLU A 88 7.80 -6.37 6.66
CA GLU A 88 6.58 -6.88 7.30
C GLU A 88 5.59 -5.76 7.64
N LEU A 89 6.07 -4.65 8.21
CA LEU A 89 5.26 -3.48 8.51
C LEU A 89 4.58 -2.90 7.26
N ILE A 90 5.33 -2.77 6.15
CA ILE A 90 4.79 -2.26 4.87
C ILE A 90 3.69 -3.20 4.35
N ARG A 91 3.90 -4.52 4.38
CA ARG A 91 2.88 -5.49 3.96
C ARG A 91 1.62 -5.39 4.80
N ASN A 92 1.77 -5.31 6.12
CA ASN A 92 0.65 -5.19 7.04
C ASN A 92 -0.12 -3.87 6.83
N LEU A 93 0.60 -2.76 6.63
CA LEU A 93 0.02 -1.45 6.33
C LEU A 93 -0.82 -1.46 5.05
N LEU A 94 -0.32 -2.10 3.99
CA LEU A 94 -1.00 -2.16 2.69
C LEU A 94 -2.04 -3.29 2.60
N GLY A 95 -2.08 -4.20 3.58
CA GLY A 95 -2.88 -5.42 3.54
C GLY A 95 -2.40 -6.38 2.43
N MET A 96 -1.10 -6.39 2.14
CA MET A 96 -0.50 -7.29 1.16
C MET A 96 -0.15 -8.62 1.80
N PRO A 97 -0.37 -9.76 1.12
CA PRO A 97 0.04 -11.06 1.65
C PRO A 97 1.56 -11.11 1.85
N LYS A 98 2.00 -11.86 2.86
CA LYS A 98 3.40 -12.26 3.02
C LYS A 98 3.78 -13.09 1.80
N SER A 99 4.38 -12.42 0.82
CA SER A 99 4.81 -12.90 -0.52
C SER A 99 4.21 -14.25 -0.93
N PRO A 100 3.23 -14.29 -1.85
CA PRO A 100 3.00 -15.55 -2.54
C PRO A 100 4.26 -15.90 -3.33
N GLN A 101 4.60 -17.19 -3.37
CA GLN A 101 5.80 -17.73 -4.03
C GLN A 101 5.85 -17.44 -5.54
N CYS A 102 4.76 -16.92 -6.14
CA CYS A 102 4.66 -16.52 -7.54
C CYS A 102 3.97 -15.16 -7.71
N ARG A 103 4.50 -14.34 -8.65
CA ARG A 103 3.91 -13.07 -9.11
C ARG A 103 2.46 -13.24 -9.61
N GLU A 104 2.13 -14.39 -10.19
CA GLU A 104 0.79 -14.69 -10.70
C GLU A 104 -0.28 -14.72 -9.59
N VAL A 105 0.06 -15.30 -8.44
CA VAL A 105 -0.82 -15.36 -7.27
C VAL A 105 -0.97 -13.98 -6.62
N ARG A 106 0.02 -13.10 -6.78
CA ARG A 106 -0.09 -11.70 -6.35
C ARG A 106 -1.14 -10.94 -7.18
N MET A 107 -1.24 -11.24 -8.47
CA MET A 107 -2.12 -10.53 -9.42
C MET A 107 -3.55 -11.09 -9.48
N SER A 108 -3.82 -12.24 -8.86
CA SER A 108 -5.17 -12.82 -8.78
C SER A 108 -6.05 -12.14 -7.73
N ASP A 109 -5.45 -11.42 -6.77
CA ASP A 109 -6.18 -10.57 -5.83
C ASP A 109 -6.45 -9.20 -6.48
N PRO A 110 -7.72 -8.81 -6.69
CA PRO A 110 -8.06 -7.54 -7.32
C PRO A 110 -7.54 -6.33 -6.54
N ARG A 111 -7.48 -6.41 -5.20
CA ARG A 111 -6.97 -5.31 -4.38
C ARG A 111 -5.48 -5.12 -4.64
N ILE A 112 -4.72 -6.20 -4.73
CA ILE A 112 -3.28 -6.13 -5.00
C ILE A 112 -3.02 -5.63 -6.42
N ALA A 113 -3.77 -6.12 -7.41
CA ALA A 113 -3.69 -5.64 -8.78
C ALA A 113 -4.00 -4.12 -8.87
N TYR A 114 -4.98 -3.65 -8.09
CA TYR A 114 -5.30 -2.23 -8.00
C TYR A 114 -4.18 -1.41 -7.34
N LEU A 115 -3.56 -1.91 -6.27
CA LEU A 115 -2.42 -1.23 -5.64
C LEU A 115 -1.24 -1.12 -6.63
N GLU A 116 -0.95 -2.17 -7.40
CA GLU A 116 0.08 -2.13 -8.44
C GLU A 116 -0.22 -1.12 -9.56
N LEU A 117 -1.51 -0.90 -9.88
CA LEU A 117 -1.93 0.20 -10.75
C LEU A 117 -1.64 1.56 -10.10
N LYS A 118 -2.04 1.75 -8.83
CA LYS A 118 -1.86 3.00 -8.06
C LYS A 118 -0.42 3.33 -7.71
N ARG A 119 0.50 2.37 -7.81
CA ARG A 119 1.95 2.59 -7.71
C ARG A 119 2.45 3.61 -8.74
N LYS A 120 1.85 3.62 -9.93
CA LYS A 120 2.18 4.55 -11.01
C LYS A 120 1.51 5.92 -10.78
N THR A 121 2.04 6.95 -11.43
CA THR A 121 1.48 8.31 -11.41
C THR A 121 0.88 8.66 -12.76
N GLY A 122 -0.19 9.46 -12.75
CA GLY A 122 -0.83 9.95 -13.98
C GLY A 122 -2.28 10.33 -13.75
N LYS A 123 -2.75 11.39 -14.44
CA LYS A 123 -4.10 11.96 -14.23
C LYS A 123 -5.22 10.92 -14.33
N GLU A 124 -5.11 9.99 -15.28
CA GLU A 124 -6.07 8.90 -15.46
C GLU A 124 -6.04 7.96 -14.25
N ILE A 125 -4.85 7.46 -13.88
CA ILE A 125 -4.64 6.55 -12.74
C ILE A 125 -5.11 7.20 -11.43
N ASP A 126 -4.86 8.49 -11.26
CA ASP A 126 -5.26 9.26 -10.09
C ASP A 126 -6.79 9.31 -9.95
N SER A 127 -7.50 9.40 -11.07
CA SER A 127 -8.96 9.47 -11.12
C SER A 127 -9.67 8.12 -10.99
N ILE A 128 -9.00 7.02 -11.36
CA ILE A 128 -9.56 5.66 -11.26
C ILE A 128 -9.82 5.35 -9.78
N THR A 129 -10.98 4.77 -9.50
CA THR A 129 -11.35 4.24 -8.19
C THR A 129 -11.31 2.72 -8.19
N TYR A 130 -11.21 2.11 -7.02
CA TYR A 130 -11.19 0.65 -6.90
C TYR A 130 -12.43 0.00 -7.51
N ASN A 131 -13.61 0.59 -7.31
CA ASN A 131 -14.86 0.04 -7.85
C ASN A 131 -14.94 0.16 -9.37
N SER A 132 -14.43 1.26 -9.95
CA SER A 132 -14.30 1.41 -11.41
C SER A 132 -13.35 0.36 -11.97
N PHE A 133 -12.20 0.18 -11.33
CA PHE A 133 -11.22 -0.84 -11.69
C PHE A 133 -11.85 -2.25 -11.68
N LEU A 134 -12.56 -2.61 -10.61
CA LEU A 134 -13.27 -3.90 -10.52
C LEU A 134 -14.30 -4.09 -11.62
N PHE A 135 -15.06 -3.04 -11.95
CA PHE A 135 -16.09 -3.10 -12.98
C PHE A 135 -15.50 -3.35 -14.37
N GLU A 136 -14.41 -2.67 -14.69
CA GLU A 136 -13.66 -2.83 -15.96
C GLU A 136 -13.00 -4.20 -16.05
N HIS A 137 -12.43 -4.69 -14.95
CA HIS A 137 -11.69 -5.95 -14.89
C HIS A 137 -12.52 -7.12 -14.36
N ARG A 138 -13.86 -7.03 -14.38
CA ARG A 138 -14.78 -8.06 -13.86
C ARG A 138 -14.58 -9.45 -14.50
N HIS A 139 -14.01 -9.49 -15.70
CA HIS A 139 -13.70 -10.71 -16.42
C HIS A 139 -12.44 -11.42 -15.88
N LEU A 140 -11.50 -10.66 -15.29
CA LEU A 140 -10.30 -11.20 -14.64
C LEU A 140 -10.58 -11.64 -13.19
N PHE A 141 -11.55 -11.00 -12.53
CA PHE A 141 -11.91 -11.26 -11.15
C PHE A 141 -13.36 -11.72 -11.02
N PRO A 142 -13.71 -12.91 -11.54
CA PRO A 142 -15.08 -13.40 -11.49
C PRO A 142 -15.49 -13.63 -10.03
N VAL A 143 -16.63 -13.06 -9.64
CA VAL A 143 -17.25 -13.32 -8.33
C VAL A 143 -17.60 -14.80 -8.30
N ARG A 144 -16.88 -15.60 -7.50
CA ARG A 144 -17.27 -16.99 -7.24
C ARG A 144 -18.66 -16.97 -6.63
N ARG A 145 -19.67 -17.36 -7.41
CA ARG A 145 -20.98 -17.70 -6.84
C ARG A 145 -20.72 -18.84 -5.87
N LYS A 146 -21.04 -18.65 -4.59
CA LYS A 146 -21.10 -19.78 -3.65
C LYS A 146 -22.08 -20.76 -4.27
N SER A 147 -21.58 -21.87 -4.81
CA SER A 147 -22.42 -23.02 -5.14
C SER A 147 -23.10 -23.40 -3.84
N GLY A 148 -24.42 -23.21 -3.77
CA GLY A 148 -25.21 -23.67 -2.64
C GLY A 148 -24.95 -25.15 -2.47
N SER A 149 -24.44 -25.55 -1.31
CA SER A 149 -24.54 -26.94 -0.87
C SER A 149 -26.02 -27.24 -0.71
N MET A 150 -26.55 -28.08 -1.61
CA MET A 150 -27.73 -28.88 -1.34
C MET A 150 -27.39 -29.97 -0.35
#